data_AF-A0A8B6CE27-F1
#
_entry.id   AF-A0A8B6CE27-F1
#
_cell.length_a   1.000
_cell.length_b   1.000
_cell.length_c   1.000
_cell.angle_alpha   90.00
_cell.angle_beta   90.00
_cell.angle_gamma   90.00
#
_symmetry.space_group_name_H-M   'P 1'
#
loop_
_entity.id
_entity.type
_entity.pdbx_description
1 polymer ?
#
loop_
_entity_poly.entity_id
_entity_poly.type
_entity_poly.pdbx_seq_one_letter_code
_entity_poly.pdbx_strand_id
1 'polypeptide(L)'
;MLSEIHDNIAGSGKAVDSDDPISASFMPRGFGGVAILWNKAIDKYIKPITDGSTRIQCVELLTSKPTVIMSVYLPTKSTTDSKIIFDDCIDQLYEIVQKYKETHDIVIGGDFNEDIVKETNNSKRKIALLEFMKECKLTTNHKGPTFINTSGADISEIDYFLHSNIELQPSKRITDHPVNVSDHHPILLQMQCYLIQHAQQTSNNQKLKIKWEKLDKQQYTDIISKEIIKYSDMLENDNESIDQIIKDTTNLMSETAKKVSKQKTYGKNKLKLNIWNKEIADALKANKHAYKIWKDNGRPMNIDHPLIIEKKLTRKNI
;
A
#
# COMPACT_ATOMS: atom_id res chain seq x y z
N MET A 1 -13.43 1.66 -10.48
CA MET A 1 -12.45 0.88 -9.69
C MET A 1 -11.41 0.31 -10.65
N LEU A 2 -10.11 0.18 -10.30
CA LEU A 2 -9.06 -0.26 -11.24
C LEU A 2 -9.34 -1.63 -11.92
N SER A 3 -10.14 -2.48 -11.28
CA SER A 3 -10.63 -3.77 -11.81
C SER A 3 -11.63 -3.66 -12.97
N GLU A 4 -12.12 -2.46 -13.29
CA GLU A 4 -13.02 -2.19 -14.43
C GLU A 4 -12.22 -1.82 -15.70
N ILE A 5 -10.90 -1.69 -15.60
CA ILE A 5 -10.04 -1.34 -16.74
C ILE A 5 -9.89 -2.51 -17.72
N HIS A 6 -10.00 -3.75 -17.23
CA HIS A 6 -9.86 -4.94 -18.05
C HIS A 6 -10.57 -6.15 -17.43
N ASP A 7 -11.35 -6.89 -18.22
CA ASP A 7 -12.19 -7.99 -17.74
C ASP A 7 -11.43 -9.11 -17.03
N ASN A 8 -10.15 -9.30 -17.36
CA ASN A 8 -9.29 -10.32 -16.75
C ASN A 8 -8.47 -9.83 -15.53
N ILE A 9 -8.73 -8.62 -15.04
CA ILE A 9 -7.99 -8.05 -13.91
C ILE A 9 -8.90 -7.92 -12.69
N ALA A 10 -8.42 -8.40 -11.55
CA ALA A 10 -8.94 -8.09 -10.23
C ALA A 10 -7.93 -7.21 -9.49
N GLY A 11 -8.35 -6.57 -8.41
CA GLY A 11 -7.50 -5.64 -7.70
C GLY A 11 -8.03 -5.21 -6.35
N SER A 12 -7.11 -4.70 -5.52
CA SER A 12 -7.37 -4.05 -4.24
C SER A 12 -6.57 -2.76 -4.20
N GLY A 13 -7.14 -1.69 -3.67
CA GLY A 13 -6.45 -0.42 -3.56
C GLY A 13 -7.00 0.43 -2.42
N LYS A 14 -6.14 1.34 -1.96
CA LYS A 14 -6.44 2.36 -0.95
C LYS A 14 -6.03 3.70 -1.51
N ALA A 15 -6.94 4.66 -1.50
CA ALA A 15 -6.71 6.02 -1.96
C ALA A 15 -7.29 7.03 -0.98
N VAL A 16 -6.73 8.24 -0.94
CA VAL A 16 -7.17 9.31 -0.04
C VAL A 16 -8.59 9.79 -0.32
N ASP A 17 -9.07 9.60 -1.54
CA ASP A 17 -10.38 10.02 -2.03
C ASP A 17 -11.40 8.85 -2.02
N SER A 18 -11.08 7.75 -1.33
CA SER A 18 -11.96 6.57 -1.28
C SER A 18 -13.32 6.86 -0.65
N ASP A 19 -13.37 7.82 0.28
CA ASP A 19 -14.60 8.22 0.97
C ASP A 19 -15.16 9.56 0.46
N ASP A 20 -14.33 10.43 -0.14
CA ASP A 20 -14.74 11.69 -0.79
C ASP A 20 -13.99 11.88 -2.12
N PRO A 21 -14.59 11.49 -3.26
CA PRO A 21 -13.92 11.50 -4.57
C PRO A 21 -13.49 12.91 -4.99
N ILE A 22 -12.19 13.14 -5.08
CA ILE A 22 -11.63 14.39 -5.59
C ILE A 22 -11.49 14.25 -7.11
N SER A 23 -11.96 15.23 -7.87
CA SER A 23 -11.76 15.21 -9.32
C SER A 23 -10.27 15.19 -9.67
N ALA A 24 -9.88 14.37 -10.66
CA ALA A 24 -8.49 14.15 -11.04
C ALA A 24 -7.73 15.43 -11.42
N SER A 25 -8.43 16.49 -11.85
CA SER A 25 -7.85 17.80 -12.15
C SER A 25 -7.46 18.60 -10.90
N PHE A 26 -7.97 18.24 -9.72
CA PHE A 26 -7.69 18.88 -8.44
C PHE A 26 -6.91 17.98 -7.49
N MET A 27 -6.62 16.73 -7.87
CA MET A 27 -5.84 15.81 -7.05
C MET A 27 -4.38 16.26 -7.06
N PRO A 28 -3.84 16.76 -5.93
CA PRO A 28 -2.46 17.20 -5.90
C PRO A 28 -1.54 15.97 -5.92
N ARG A 29 -0.42 16.05 -6.64
CA ARG A 29 0.58 14.97 -6.63
C ARG A 29 1.10 14.75 -5.21
N GLY A 30 1.36 13.49 -4.84
CA GLY A 30 1.96 13.15 -3.55
C GLY A 30 0.97 12.88 -2.42
N PHE A 31 -0.34 12.87 -2.66
CA PHE A 31 -1.36 12.61 -1.64
C PHE A 31 -1.58 11.11 -1.32
N GLY A 32 -0.78 10.20 -1.88
CA GLY A 32 -0.93 8.75 -1.67
C GLY A 32 -1.72 8.09 -2.80
N GLY A 33 -2.24 6.89 -2.54
CA GLY A 33 -2.88 6.04 -3.53
C GLY A 33 -1.99 4.87 -3.93
N VAL A 34 -2.35 3.67 -3.47
CA VAL A 34 -1.67 2.42 -3.82
C VAL A 34 -2.66 1.35 -4.20
N ALA A 35 -2.25 0.48 -5.12
CA ALA A 35 -3.08 -0.62 -5.57
C ALA A 35 -2.22 -1.84 -5.92
N ILE A 36 -2.81 -3.00 -5.70
CA ILE A 36 -2.29 -4.28 -6.20
C ILE A 36 -3.34 -4.82 -7.16
N LEU A 37 -2.88 -5.13 -8.38
CA LEU A 37 -3.68 -5.72 -9.44
C LEU A 37 -3.18 -7.12 -9.73
N TRP A 38 -4.08 -8.05 -10.03
CA TRP A 38 -3.75 -9.42 -10.38
C TRP A 38 -4.66 -9.96 -11.47
N ASN A 39 -4.19 -11.00 -12.15
CA ASN A 39 -4.99 -11.70 -13.14
C ASN A 39 -6.09 -12.52 -12.43
N LYS A 40 -7.33 -12.46 -12.91
CA LYS A 40 -8.46 -13.21 -12.32
C LYS A 40 -8.23 -14.72 -12.29
N ALA A 41 -7.36 -15.26 -13.14
CA ALA A 41 -6.97 -16.67 -13.11
C ALA A 41 -6.38 -17.11 -11.75
N ILE A 42 -5.77 -16.19 -10.99
CA ILE A 42 -5.23 -16.47 -9.66
C ILE A 42 -6.08 -15.90 -8.52
N ASP A 43 -7.26 -15.36 -8.80
CA ASP A 43 -8.10 -14.66 -7.81
C ASP A 43 -8.42 -15.52 -6.59
N LYS A 44 -8.71 -16.81 -6.80
CA LYS A 44 -8.99 -17.77 -5.73
C LYS A 44 -7.81 -18.04 -4.78
N TYR A 45 -6.61 -17.59 -5.13
CA TYR A 45 -5.38 -17.69 -4.34
C TYR A 45 -4.95 -16.36 -3.74
N ILE A 46 -5.72 -15.27 -3.94
CA ILE A 46 -5.42 -13.96 -3.38
C ILE A 46 -6.44 -13.65 -2.28
N LYS A 47 -5.95 -13.21 -1.13
CA LYS A 47 -6.79 -12.66 -0.05
C LYS A 47 -6.35 -11.23 0.25
N PRO A 48 -7.21 -10.22 0.02
CA PRO A 48 -6.91 -8.85 0.43
C PRO A 48 -6.69 -8.76 1.95
N ILE A 49 -5.60 -8.10 2.36
CA ILE A 49 -5.31 -7.82 3.77
C ILE A 49 -5.78 -6.39 4.08
N THR A 50 -6.41 -6.20 5.25
CA THR A 50 -6.92 -4.89 5.66
C THR A 50 -5.85 -3.95 6.22
N ASP A 51 -4.73 -4.49 6.69
CA ASP A 51 -3.61 -3.71 7.24
C ASP A 51 -2.99 -2.75 6.21
N GLY A 52 -2.31 -1.71 6.71
CA GLY A 52 -1.73 -0.63 5.93
C GLY A 52 -2.66 0.57 5.75
N SER A 53 -2.19 1.58 5.03
CA SER A 53 -2.83 2.89 4.87
C SER A 53 -3.06 3.25 3.39
N THR A 54 -3.41 4.49 3.10
CA THR A 54 -3.48 5.02 1.72
C THR A 54 -2.14 5.01 0.98
N ARG A 55 -1.04 4.66 1.68
CA ARG A 55 0.32 4.51 1.12
C ARG A 55 0.84 3.07 1.15
N ILE A 56 0.10 2.14 1.78
CA ILE A 56 0.51 0.74 1.95
C ILE A 56 -0.71 -0.16 1.72
N GLN A 57 -0.70 -0.94 0.63
CA GLN A 57 -1.72 -1.93 0.32
C GLN A 57 -1.12 -3.32 0.39
N CYS A 58 -1.80 -4.25 1.06
CA CYS A 58 -1.33 -5.61 1.25
C CYS A 58 -2.32 -6.64 0.67
N VAL A 59 -1.79 -7.73 0.11
CA VAL A 59 -2.55 -8.95 -0.19
C VAL A 59 -1.75 -10.16 0.27
N GLU A 60 -2.45 -11.23 0.63
CA GLU A 60 -1.87 -12.55 0.85
C GLU A 60 -2.06 -13.38 -0.42
N LEU A 61 -0.95 -13.93 -0.93
CA LEU A 61 -0.93 -14.96 -1.96
C LEU A 61 -0.80 -16.34 -1.29
N LEU A 62 -1.74 -17.24 -1.60
CA LEU A 62 -1.79 -18.58 -1.04
C LEU A 62 -0.85 -19.53 -1.80
N THR A 63 0.34 -19.69 -1.23
CA THR A 63 1.42 -20.55 -1.71
C THR A 63 1.77 -21.61 -0.66
N SER A 64 2.71 -22.51 -0.96
CA SER A 64 3.22 -23.53 -0.03
C SER A 64 3.64 -22.95 1.32
N LYS A 65 4.36 -21.83 1.28
CA LYS A 65 4.48 -20.88 2.37
C LYS A 65 3.76 -19.61 1.92
N PRO A 66 2.63 -19.21 2.53
CA PRO A 66 1.87 -18.04 2.09
C PRO A 66 2.76 -16.80 1.98
N THR A 67 2.52 -15.96 0.98
CA THR A 67 3.34 -14.77 0.73
C THR A 67 2.51 -13.50 0.91
N VAL A 68 2.96 -12.59 1.76
CA VAL A 68 2.41 -11.23 1.84
C VAL A 68 3.09 -10.38 0.78
N ILE A 69 2.28 -9.83 -0.13
CA ILE A 69 2.70 -8.87 -1.14
C ILE A 69 2.19 -7.49 -0.75
N MET A 70 3.09 -6.53 -0.67
CA MET A 70 2.79 -5.15 -0.30
C MET A 70 3.13 -4.21 -1.45
N SER A 71 2.25 -3.25 -1.73
CA SER A 71 2.49 -2.11 -2.61
C SER A 71 2.66 -0.86 -1.76
N VAL A 72 3.77 -0.14 -1.94
CA VAL A 72 4.11 1.06 -1.15
C VAL A 72 4.30 2.31 -2.01
N TYR A 73 3.93 3.45 -1.45
CA TYR A 73 4.23 4.78 -2.01
C TYR A 73 4.59 5.76 -0.88
N LEU A 74 5.87 5.80 -0.54
CA LEU A 74 6.40 6.62 0.54
C LEU A 74 6.42 8.11 0.15
N PRO A 75 6.26 9.05 1.10
CA PRO A 75 6.16 10.47 0.77
C PRO A 75 7.44 11.03 0.15
N THR A 76 7.34 11.94 -0.81
CA THR A 76 8.48 12.68 -1.39
C THR A 76 9.08 13.69 -0.39
N LYS A 77 10.34 14.10 -0.57
CA LYS A 77 11.02 15.07 0.32
C LYS A 77 10.40 16.50 0.30
N SER A 78 9.55 16.81 -0.67
CA SER A 78 9.03 18.15 -0.93
C SER A 78 7.69 18.48 -0.25
N THR A 79 7.11 17.58 0.54
CA THR A 79 5.82 17.85 1.21
C THR A 79 6.02 18.36 2.64
N THR A 80 5.16 19.27 3.09
CA THR A 80 5.03 19.60 4.52
C THR A 80 4.80 18.31 5.31
N ASP A 81 5.46 18.17 6.46
CA ASP A 81 5.41 16.97 7.30
C ASP A 81 5.90 15.66 6.64
N SER A 82 6.59 15.73 5.49
CA SER A 82 7.06 14.54 4.76
C SER A 82 7.86 13.59 5.64
N LYS A 83 8.58 14.13 6.63
CA LYS A 83 9.40 13.33 7.54
C LYS A 83 8.52 12.53 8.50
N ILE A 84 7.54 13.16 9.13
CA ILE A 84 6.63 12.49 10.07
C ILE A 84 5.86 11.39 9.35
N ILE A 85 5.29 11.73 8.19
CA ILE A 85 4.54 10.75 7.37
C ILE A 85 5.45 9.62 6.89
N PHE A 86 6.72 9.90 6.61
CA PHE A 86 7.68 8.86 6.23
C PHE A 86 7.95 7.91 7.39
N ASP A 87 8.28 8.46 8.56
CA ASP A 87 8.54 7.71 9.78
C ASP A 87 7.30 6.83 10.13
N ASP A 88 6.09 7.40 10.09
CA ASP A 88 4.81 6.66 10.28
C ASP A 88 4.61 5.51 9.27
N CYS A 89 5.03 5.70 8.01
CA CYS A 89 4.95 4.63 7.01
C CYS A 89 5.95 3.51 7.29
N ILE A 90 7.16 3.84 7.76
CA ILE A 90 8.16 2.85 8.14
C ILE A 90 7.68 2.04 9.35
N ASP A 91 7.11 2.69 10.36
CA ASP A 91 6.54 2.03 11.54
C ASP A 91 5.40 1.08 11.16
N GLN A 92 4.48 1.51 10.28
CA GLN A 92 3.42 0.64 9.75
C GLN A 92 3.96 -0.56 8.97
N LEU A 93 5.00 -0.37 8.14
CA LEU A 93 5.64 -1.48 7.44
C LEU A 93 6.27 -2.45 8.43
N TYR A 94 6.92 -1.92 9.47
CA TYR A 94 7.50 -2.73 10.53
C TYR A 94 6.44 -3.59 11.22
N GLU A 95 5.34 -3.00 11.68
CA GLU A 95 4.23 -3.71 12.32
C GLU A 95 3.68 -4.84 11.43
N ILE A 96 3.46 -4.56 10.14
CA ILE A 96 2.96 -5.55 9.18
C ILE A 96 3.98 -6.67 9.01
N VAL A 97 5.27 -6.36 8.82
CA VAL A 97 6.30 -7.39 8.68
C VAL A 97 6.41 -8.24 9.94
N GLN A 98 6.48 -7.64 11.13
CA GLN A 98 6.57 -8.37 12.39
C GLN A 98 5.38 -9.31 12.61
N LYS A 99 4.18 -8.89 12.21
CA LYS A 99 2.96 -9.69 12.29
C LYS A 99 2.98 -10.94 11.43
N TYR A 100 3.64 -10.90 10.26
CA TYR A 100 3.57 -11.96 9.25
C TYR A 100 4.88 -12.73 9.05
N LYS A 101 6.04 -12.23 9.50
CA LYS A 101 7.37 -12.78 9.20
C LYS A 101 7.57 -14.26 9.56
N GLU A 102 6.90 -14.76 10.61
CA GLU A 102 7.06 -16.15 11.07
C GLU A 102 6.26 -17.14 10.21
N THR A 103 5.13 -16.70 9.68
CA THR A 103 4.17 -17.55 8.96
C THR A 103 4.18 -17.34 7.45
N HIS A 104 4.74 -16.23 7.00
CA HIS A 104 4.70 -15.81 5.60
C HIS A 104 6.08 -15.50 5.04
N ASP A 105 6.17 -15.63 3.74
CA ASP A 105 7.19 -14.94 2.95
C ASP A 105 6.75 -13.49 2.71
N ILE A 106 7.70 -12.57 2.64
CA ILE A 106 7.43 -11.13 2.54
C ILE A 106 8.00 -10.58 1.23
N VAL A 107 7.16 -9.86 0.49
CA VAL A 107 7.55 -9.09 -0.69
C VAL A 107 6.92 -7.69 -0.60
N ILE A 108 7.73 -6.65 -0.67
CA ILE A 108 7.33 -5.23 -0.61
C ILE A 108 7.83 -4.57 -1.89
N GLY A 109 6.92 -4.10 -2.74
CA GLY A 109 7.24 -3.44 -4.00
C GLY A 109 6.66 -2.03 -4.06
N GLY A 110 7.40 -1.08 -4.62
CA GLY A 110 6.85 0.25 -4.88
C GLY A 110 7.89 1.36 -4.86
N ASP A 111 7.41 2.59 -4.77
CA ASP A 111 8.21 3.80 -4.73
C ASP A 111 8.51 4.18 -3.27
N PHE A 112 9.78 4.08 -2.90
CA PHE A 112 10.29 4.40 -1.57
C PHE A 112 10.71 5.87 -1.43
N ASN A 113 10.78 6.62 -2.53
CA ASN A 113 11.22 8.01 -2.57
C ASN A 113 12.56 8.26 -1.85
N GLU A 114 13.43 7.26 -1.78
CA GLU A 114 14.75 7.36 -1.18
C GLU A 114 15.72 6.41 -1.88
N ASP A 115 16.91 6.93 -2.18
CA ASP A 115 17.96 6.18 -2.88
C ASP A 115 18.88 5.52 -1.84
N ILE A 116 18.80 4.19 -1.72
CA ILE A 116 19.58 3.44 -0.74
C ILE A 116 20.98 3.09 -1.24
N VAL A 117 21.22 3.16 -2.57
CA VAL A 117 22.47 2.77 -3.21
C VAL A 117 23.47 3.93 -3.22
N LYS A 118 22.99 5.15 -3.45
CA LYS A 118 23.86 6.32 -3.58
C LYS A 118 24.51 6.68 -2.24
N GLU A 119 25.82 6.47 -2.13
CA GLU A 119 26.60 6.69 -0.90
C GLU A 119 26.65 8.15 -0.43
N THR A 120 26.47 9.11 -1.35
CA THR A 120 26.68 10.53 -1.08
C THR A 120 25.56 11.21 -0.28
N ASN A 121 24.48 10.50 0.06
CA ASN A 121 23.32 11.04 0.77
C ASN A 121 22.93 10.18 1.99
N ASN A 122 23.58 10.40 3.13
CA ASN A 122 23.13 9.83 4.42
C ASN A 122 21.97 10.65 5.01
N SER A 123 20.82 10.62 4.33
CA SER A 123 19.60 11.23 4.86
C SER A 123 19.08 10.42 6.06
N LYS A 124 18.38 11.06 7.01
CA LYS A 124 17.69 10.35 8.11
C LYS A 124 16.70 9.30 7.58
N ARG A 125 16.03 9.58 6.46
CA ARG A 125 15.10 8.67 5.79
C ARG A 125 15.80 7.42 5.23
N LYS A 126 16.99 7.60 4.64
CA LYS A 126 17.83 6.50 4.17
C LYS A 126 18.24 5.62 5.35
N ILE A 127 18.67 6.23 6.45
CA ILE A 127 19.05 5.50 7.68
C ILE A 127 17.85 4.68 8.19
N ALA A 128 16.69 5.32 8.37
CA ALA A 128 15.47 4.63 8.82
C ALA A 128 15.06 3.47 7.89
N LEU A 129 15.14 3.65 6.57
CA LEU A 129 14.83 2.59 5.61
C LEU A 129 15.84 1.44 5.67
N LEU A 130 17.13 1.74 5.81
CA LEU A 130 18.18 0.72 5.95
C LEU A 130 18.08 -0.03 7.30
N GLU A 131 17.74 0.66 8.39
CA GLU A 131 17.47 0.04 9.69
C GLU A 131 16.26 -0.89 9.61
N PHE A 132 15.15 -0.42 9.04
CA PHE A 132 13.98 -1.25 8.76
C PHE A 132 14.34 -2.52 7.97
N MET A 133 15.09 -2.36 6.87
CA MET A 133 15.54 -3.49 6.05
C MET A 133 16.39 -4.48 6.85
N LYS A 134 17.34 -3.97 7.65
CA LYS A 134 18.22 -4.79 8.47
C LYS A 134 17.46 -5.56 9.54
N GLU A 135 16.60 -4.90 10.30
CA GLU A 135 15.82 -5.51 11.39
C GLU A 135 14.83 -6.54 10.87
N CYS A 136 14.19 -6.26 9.73
CA CYS A 136 13.25 -7.16 9.08
C CYS A 136 13.94 -8.23 8.21
N LYS A 137 15.27 -8.23 8.13
CA LYS A 137 16.07 -9.13 7.27
C LYS A 137 15.60 -9.12 5.81
N LEU A 138 15.30 -7.93 5.31
CA LEU A 138 14.87 -7.69 3.94
C LEU A 138 16.06 -7.33 3.06
N THR A 139 16.05 -7.83 1.83
CA THR A 139 17.06 -7.52 0.82
C THR A 139 16.40 -7.04 -0.47
N THR A 140 17.19 -6.41 -1.34
CA THR A 140 16.80 -6.06 -2.71
C THR A 140 17.90 -6.47 -3.66
N ASN A 141 17.49 -6.97 -4.82
CA ASN A 141 18.39 -7.35 -5.91
C ASN A 141 18.26 -6.42 -7.12
N HIS A 142 17.54 -5.29 -6.98
CA HIS A 142 17.46 -4.29 -8.04
C HIS A 142 18.78 -3.54 -8.20
N LYS A 143 19.08 -3.16 -9.43
CA LYS A 143 20.18 -2.24 -9.76
C LYS A 143 19.77 -1.38 -10.95
N GLY A 144 19.97 -0.07 -10.81
CA GLY A 144 19.83 0.91 -11.88
C GLY A 144 18.68 1.88 -11.63
N PRO A 145 18.72 3.06 -12.28
CA PRO A 145 17.77 4.12 -11.95
C PRO A 145 16.37 3.79 -12.45
N THR A 146 15.39 3.98 -11.57
CA THR A 146 13.98 3.74 -11.86
C THR A 146 13.26 5.04 -12.13
N PHE A 147 13.73 6.15 -11.56
CA PHE A 147 13.21 7.48 -11.82
C PHE A 147 14.15 8.30 -12.69
N ILE A 148 13.61 8.89 -13.75
CA ILE A 148 14.30 9.83 -14.61
C ILE A 148 13.35 11.00 -14.85
N ASN A 149 13.66 12.16 -14.28
CA ASN A 149 12.80 13.32 -14.43
C ASN A 149 12.68 13.73 -15.92
N THR A 150 11.65 14.51 -16.25
CA THR A 150 11.37 14.91 -17.64
C THR A 150 12.48 15.74 -18.31
N SER A 151 13.39 16.34 -17.55
CA SER A 151 14.56 17.06 -18.08
C SER A 151 15.80 16.18 -18.24
N GLY A 152 15.77 14.95 -17.74
CA GLY A 152 16.93 14.05 -17.66
C GLY A 152 17.99 14.46 -16.64
N ALA A 153 17.76 15.53 -15.86
CA ALA A 153 18.73 16.08 -14.92
C ALA A 153 18.76 15.32 -13.58
N ASP A 154 17.62 14.80 -13.15
CA ASP A 154 17.51 14.00 -11.92
C ASP A 154 17.28 12.55 -12.27
N ILE A 155 18.23 11.72 -11.87
CA ILE A 155 18.25 10.27 -12.08
C ILE A 155 18.45 9.63 -10.71
N SER A 156 17.52 8.76 -10.30
CA SER A 156 17.59 8.09 -9.01
C SER A 156 17.03 6.68 -9.06
N GLU A 157 17.56 5.82 -8.20
CA GLU A 157 17.01 4.49 -7.93
C GLU A 157 16.14 4.63 -6.68
N ILE A 158 14.82 4.62 -6.83
CA ILE A 158 13.88 4.85 -5.71
C ILE A 158 12.72 3.86 -5.68
N ASP A 159 12.58 3.06 -6.74
CA ASP A 159 11.59 1.98 -6.81
C ASP A 159 12.29 0.66 -6.55
N TYR A 160 11.79 -0.11 -5.59
CA TYR A 160 12.43 -1.36 -5.16
C TYR A 160 11.43 -2.48 -4.97
N PHE A 161 11.93 -3.70 -5.09
CA PHE A 161 11.33 -4.87 -4.43
C PHE A 161 12.23 -5.26 -3.25
N LEU A 162 11.73 -5.04 -2.04
CA LEU A 162 12.30 -5.61 -0.83
C LEU A 162 11.66 -6.96 -0.58
N HIS A 163 12.43 -7.95 -0.16
CA HIS A 163 11.89 -9.28 0.10
C HIS A 163 12.62 -9.97 1.25
N SER A 164 11.92 -10.88 1.94
CA SER A 164 12.57 -11.82 2.86
C SER A 164 13.48 -12.79 2.09
N ASN A 165 14.15 -13.70 2.79
CA ASN A 165 15.08 -14.68 2.21
C ASN A 165 14.35 -15.75 1.35
N ILE A 166 13.79 -15.30 0.23
CA ILE A 166 13.08 -16.05 -0.80
C ILE A 166 14.00 -16.11 -2.01
N GLU A 167 14.09 -17.27 -2.64
CA GLU A 167 14.82 -17.41 -3.89
C GLU A 167 14.05 -16.71 -5.02
N LEU A 168 14.55 -15.54 -5.42
CA LEU A 168 13.95 -14.70 -6.45
C LEU A 168 14.97 -14.40 -7.54
N GLN A 169 14.49 -14.32 -8.78
CA GLN A 169 15.31 -13.81 -9.86
C GLN A 169 15.62 -12.32 -9.62
N PRO A 170 16.83 -11.84 -9.96
CA PRO A 170 17.15 -10.43 -9.88
C PRO A 170 16.10 -9.59 -10.61
N SER A 171 15.64 -8.52 -9.96
CA SER A 171 14.63 -7.67 -10.57
C SER A 171 15.22 -6.92 -11.77
N LYS A 172 14.38 -6.70 -12.79
CA LYS A 172 14.79 -6.09 -14.05
C LYS A 172 13.98 -4.82 -14.29
N ARG A 173 14.65 -3.73 -14.62
CA ARG A 173 13.98 -2.53 -15.12
C ARG A 173 13.45 -2.81 -16.53
N ILE A 174 12.18 -2.48 -16.77
CA ILE A 174 11.57 -2.55 -18.09
C ILE A 174 11.80 -1.21 -18.78
N THR A 175 12.76 -1.17 -19.71
CA THR A 175 12.96 -0.01 -20.59
C THR A 175 12.01 -0.11 -21.79
N ASP A 176 11.68 1.04 -22.38
CA ASP A 176 11.03 1.11 -23.71
C ASP A 176 9.61 0.54 -23.80
N HIS A 177 8.85 0.54 -22.70
CA HIS A 177 7.45 0.15 -22.75
C HIS A 177 6.60 1.30 -23.36
N PRO A 178 6.01 1.15 -24.56
CA PRO A 178 5.46 2.26 -25.34
C PRO A 178 4.22 2.93 -24.74
N VAL A 179 3.66 2.35 -23.69
CA VAL A 179 2.51 2.90 -22.94
C VAL A 179 2.88 3.43 -21.56
N ASN A 180 4.16 3.36 -21.15
CA ASN A 180 4.58 4.03 -19.92
C ASN A 180 4.66 5.55 -20.18
N VAL A 181 3.78 6.29 -19.51
CA VAL A 181 3.71 7.76 -19.59
C VAL A 181 4.30 8.43 -18.35
N SER A 182 4.82 7.64 -17.40
CA SER A 182 5.45 8.10 -16.16
C SER A 182 6.92 8.46 -16.35
N ASP A 183 7.46 9.27 -15.44
CA ASP A 183 8.89 9.50 -15.21
C ASP A 183 9.55 8.34 -14.43
N HIS A 184 8.75 7.46 -13.84
CA HIS A 184 9.20 6.17 -13.28
C HIS A 184 9.17 5.06 -14.34
N HIS A 185 10.18 4.20 -14.33
CA HIS A 185 10.28 3.00 -15.14
C HIS A 185 9.77 1.80 -14.33
N PRO A 186 8.89 0.96 -14.90
CA PRO A 186 8.46 -0.25 -14.24
C PRO A 186 9.64 -1.19 -13.95
N ILE A 187 9.58 -1.85 -12.80
CA ILE A 187 10.51 -2.91 -12.42
C ILE A 187 9.76 -4.23 -12.35
N LEU A 188 10.41 -5.31 -12.80
CA LEU A 188 9.88 -6.66 -12.85
C LEU A 188 10.63 -7.56 -11.86
N LEU A 189 9.90 -8.22 -10.98
CA LEU A 189 10.38 -9.30 -10.13
C LEU A 189 9.74 -10.61 -10.58
N GLN A 190 10.52 -11.68 -10.71
CA GLN A 190 10.00 -13.00 -11.04
C GLN A 190 10.15 -13.93 -9.83
N MET A 191 9.03 -14.50 -9.41
CA MET A 191 8.93 -15.46 -8.33
C MET A 191 8.28 -16.74 -8.85
N GLN A 192 8.90 -17.88 -8.59
CA GLN A 192 8.30 -19.19 -8.84
C GLN A 192 7.73 -19.71 -7.53
N CYS A 193 6.45 -20.10 -7.54
CA CYS A 193 5.78 -20.61 -6.36
C CYS A 193 4.72 -21.64 -6.72
N TYR A 194 4.37 -22.49 -5.76
CA TYR A 194 3.28 -23.46 -5.88
C TYR A 194 2.04 -22.90 -5.22
N LEU A 195 1.00 -22.65 -6.01
CA LEU A 195 -0.28 -22.13 -5.52
C LEU A 195 -1.04 -23.23 -4.77
N ILE A 196 -1.37 -22.97 -3.51
CA ILE A 196 -2.14 -23.92 -2.70
C ILE A 196 -3.54 -23.37 -2.53
N GLN A 197 -4.52 -24.15 -2.98
CA GLN A 197 -5.90 -23.93 -2.60
C GLN A 197 -6.04 -24.52 -1.21
N HIS A 198 -5.93 -23.69 -0.16
CA HIS A 198 -6.45 -24.14 1.12
C HIS A 198 -7.91 -24.46 0.89
N ALA A 199 -8.33 -25.71 1.19
CA ALA A 199 -9.73 -26.05 1.28
C ALA A 199 -10.36 -24.90 2.05
N GLN A 200 -11.31 -24.18 1.42
CA GLN A 200 -11.99 -23.11 2.09
C GLN A 200 -12.57 -23.75 3.34
N GLN A 201 -11.92 -23.58 4.48
CA GLN A 201 -12.57 -23.75 5.74
C GLN A 201 -13.60 -22.63 5.69
N THR A 202 -14.79 -22.98 5.20
CA THR A 202 -16.05 -22.32 5.49
C THR A 202 -16.32 -22.44 6.98
N SER A 203 -15.34 -22.13 7.83
CA SER A 203 -15.64 -21.59 9.12
C SER A 203 -16.20 -20.22 8.79
N ASN A 204 -17.51 -20.08 8.94
CA ASN A 204 -18.22 -18.82 9.05
C ASN A 204 -17.73 -18.02 10.28
N ASN A 205 -16.44 -18.07 10.62
CA ASN A 205 -15.78 -17.18 11.55
C ASN A 205 -15.51 -15.86 10.84
N GLN A 206 -16.58 -15.22 10.35
CA GLN A 206 -16.57 -13.77 10.21
C GLN A 206 -16.29 -13.24 11.62
N LYS A 207 -15.03 -12.90 11.89
CA LYS A 207 -14.65 -12.22 13.13
C LYS A 207 -15.54 -10.98 13.22
N LEU A 208 -16.45 -10.99 14.20
CA LEU A 208 -17.34 -9.87 14.46
C LEU A 208 -16.47 -8.64 14.72
N LYS A 209 -16.43 -7.71 13.77
CA LYS A 209 -15.78 -6.42 13.98
C LYS A 209 -16.70 -5.59 14.87
N ILE A 210 -16.17 -5.17 16.01
CA ILE A 210 -16.86 -4.30 16.97
C ILE A 210 -16.95 -2.91 16.34
N LYS A 211 -18.16 -2.39 16.21
CA LYS A 211 -18.42 -1.00 15.81
C LYS A 211 -18.45 -0.13 17.06
N TRP A 212 -17.27 0.39 17.44
CA TRP A 212 -17.08 1.22 18.62
C TRP A 212 -18.01 2.45 18.63
N GLU A 213 -18.37 2.97 17.46
CA GLU A 213 -19.27 4.10 17.28
C GLU A 213 -20.73 3.81 17.62
N LYS A 214 -21.15 2.53 17.61
CA LYS A 214 -22.52 2.08 17.91
C LYS A 214 -22.67 1.40 19.26
N LEU A 215 -21.59 1.32 20.01
CA LEU A 215 -21.53 0.67 21.30
C LEU A 215 -22.22 1.57 22.36
N ASP A 216 -23.02 0.96 23.22
CA ASP A 216 -23.64 1.64 24.35
C ASP A 216 -22.54 1.98 25.37
N LYS A 217 -21.98 3.18 25.23
CA LYS A 217 -20.78 3.61 25.97
C LYS A 217 -20.98 3.54 27.48
N GLN A 218 -22.18 3.89 27.97
CA GLN A 218 -22.47 3.87 29.39
C GLN A 218 -22.45 2.44 29.92
N GLN A 219 -23.19 1.54 29.27
CA GLN A 219 -23.26 0.13 29.69
C GLN A 219 -21.89 -0.57 29.60
N TYR A 220 -21.09 -0.25 28.59
CA TYR A 220 -19.73 -0.78 28.47
C TYR A 220 -18.83 -0.31 29.60
N THR A 221 -18.79 0.99 29.87
CA THR A 221 -17.99 1.57 30.97
C THR A 221 -18.41 0.96 32.30
N ASP A 222 -19.71 0.84 32.57
CA ASP A 222 -20.21 0.25 33.83
C ASP A 222 -19.75 -1.20 34.05
N ILE A 223 -19.64 -1.99 32.98
CA ILE A 223 -19.18 -3.39 33.07
C ILE A 223 -17.66 -3.44 33.23
N ILE A 224 -16.92 -2.68 32.43
CA ILE A 224 -15.46 -2.65 32.50
C ILE A 224 -15.01 -2.14 33.86
N SER A 225 -15.56 -1.03 34.35
CA SER A 225 -15.17 -0.45 35.64
C SER A 225 -15.42 -1.39 36.82
N LYS A 226 -16.39 -2.31 36.74
CA LYS A 226 -16.64 -3.32 37.77
C LYS A 226 -15.67 -4.50 37.72
N GLU A 227 -15.32 -4.92 36.51
CA GLU A 227 -14.49 -6.11 36.30
C GLU A 227 -12.99 -5.80 36.31
N ILE A 228 -12.59 -4.57 35.93
CA ILE A 228 -11.18 -4.18 35.84
C ILE A 228 -10.50 -4.03 37.21
N ILE A 229 -11.29 -3.74 38.26
CA ILE A 229 -10.80 -3.63 39.64
C ILE A 229 -10.12 -4.94 40.08
N LYS A 230 -10.63 -6.09 39.62
CA LYS A 230 -10.04 -7.40 39.92
C LYS A 230 -8.60 -7.53 39.43
N TYR A 231 -8.26 -6.86 38.32
CA TYR A 231 -6.90 -6.89 37.76
C TYR A 231 -5.97 -5.89 38.44
N SER A 232 -6.50 -4.80 39.02
CA SER A 232 -5.72 -3.90 39.88
C SER A 232 -5.23 -4.64 41.14
N ASP A 233 -6.11 -5.42 41.77
CA ASP A 233 -5.74 -6.23 42.94
C ASP A 233 -4.71 -7.33 42.59
N MET A 234 -4.72 -7.84 41.36
CA MET A 234 -3.76 -8.85 40.88
C MET A 234 -2.38 -8.27 40.60
N LEU A 235 -2.31 -7.01 40.12
CA LEU A 235 -1.05 -6.28 39.92
C LEU A 235 -0.34 -5.96 41.25
N GLU A 236 -1.09 -5.81 42.34
CA GLU A 236 -0.54 -5.57 43.68
C GLU A 236 0.03 -6.84 44.34
N ASN A 237 -0.36 -8.02 43.86
CA ASN A 237 -0.04 -9.31 44.50
C ASN A 237 1.13 -10.08 43.86
N ASP A 238 1.90 -9.47 42.96
CA ASP A 238 3.19 -9.93 42.37
C ASP A 238 3.27 -11.38 41.83
N ASN A 239 2.11 -12.05 41.68
CA ASN A 239 2.03 -13.49 41.37
C ASN A 239 1.72 -13.79 39.89
N GLU A 240 1.41 -12.78 39.08
CA GLU A 240 1.07 -12.97 37.67
C GLU A 240 1.95 -12.16 36.71
N SER A 241 2.26 -12.76 35.57
CA SER A 241 2.99 -12.09 34.48
C SER A 241 2.16 -10.94 33.91
N ILE A 242 2.79 -9.78 33.77
CA ILE A 242 2.19 -8.57 33.16
C ILE A 242 1.56 -8.88 31.79
N ASP A 243 2.19 -9.75 30.99
CA ASP A 243 1.68 -10.14 29.68
C ASP A 243 0.33 -10.87 29.76
N GLN A 244 0.15 -11.69 30.81
CA GLN A 244 -1.10 -12.41 31.05
C GLN A 244 -2.21 -11.45 31.48
N ILE A 245 -1.89 -10.47 32.32
CA ILE A 245 -2.82 -9.42 32.75
C ILE A 245 -3.26 -8.55 31.55
N ILE A 246 -2.34 -8.16 30.67
CA ILE A 246 -2.64 -7.41 29.43
C ILE A 246 -3.57 -8.22 28.52
N LYS A 247 -3.28 -9.51 28.34
CA LYS A 247 -4.09 -10.41 27.53
C LYS A 247 -5.51 -10.56 28.08
N ASP A 248 -5.64 -10.74 29.39
CA ASP A 248 -6.94 -10.93 30.03
C ASP A 248 -7.77 -9.63 30.05
N THR A 249 -7.11 -8.49 30.25
CA THR A 249 -7.76 -7.18 30.12
C THR A 249 -8.27 -6.97 28.68
N THR A 250 -7.45 -7.29 27.68
CA THR A 250 -7.84 -7.16 26.26
C THR A 250 -9.01 -8.08 25.90
N ASN A 251 -9.02 -9.30 26.46
CA ASN A 251 -10.12 -10.26 26.29
C ASN A 251 -11.40 -9.73 26.94
N LEU A 252 -11.32 -9.24 28.18
CA LEU A 252 -12.46 -8.65 28.91
C LEU A 252 -13.07 -7.48 28.12
N MET A 253 -12.23 -6.55 27.64
CA MET A 253 -12.66 -5.42 26.81
C MET A 253 -13.37 -5.90 25.55
N SER A 254 -12.79 -6.87 24.86
CA SER A 254 -13.34 -7.43 23.62
C SER A 254 -14.69 -8.14 23.84
N GLU A 255 -14.80 -8.98 24.87
CA GLU A 255 -16.03 -9.70 25.20
C GLU A 255 -17.15 -8.78 25.70
N THR A 256 -16.80 -7.78 26.51
CA THR A 256 -17.76 -6.78 26.98
C THR A 256 -18.31 -5.97 25.81
N ALA A 257 -17.43 -5.52 24.91
CA ALA A 257 -17.86 -4.78 23.73
C ALA A 257 -18.72 -5.63 22.78
N LYS A 258 -18.46 -6.93 22.64
CA LYS A 258 -19.36 -7.86 21.91
C LYS A 258 -20.73 -7.99 22.60
N LYS A 259 -20.76 -8.11 23.93
CA LYS A 259 -22.00 -8.26 24.72
C LYS A 259 -22.90 -7.03 24.65
N VAL A 260 -22.30 -5.84 24.68
CA VAL A 260 -23.00 -4.55 24.71
C VAL A 260 -23.41 -4.08 23.30
N SER A 261 -22.78 -4.60 22.24
CA SER A 261 -23.15 -4.26 20.88
C SER A 261 -24.51 -4.84 20.49
N LYS A 262 -25.54 -3.99 20.43
CA LYS A 262 -26.95 -4.37 20.17
C LYS A 262 -27.24 -4.83 18.72
N GLN A 263 -26.26 -4.90 17.82
CA GLN A 263 -26.48 -5.27 16.42
C GLN A 263 -25.44 -6.26 15.86
N LYS A 264 -25.88 -7.50 15.62
CA LYS A 264 -25.21 -8.41 14.66
C LYS A 264 -25.55 -7.94 13.24
N THR A 265 -24.81 -6.97 12.71
CA THR A 265 -24.92 -6.66 11.28
C THR A 265 -23.85 -7.40 10.50
N TYR A 266 -24.29 -8.32 9.65
CA TYR A 266 -23.50 -8.87 8.57
C TYR A 266 -22.94 -7.72 7.73
N GLY A 267 -21.65 -7.77 7.41
CA GLY A 267 -21.02 -6.78 6.54
C GLY A 267 -21.69 -6.82 5.17
N LYS A 268 -22.64 -5.91 4.92
CA LYS A 268 -23.10 -5.65 3.55
C LYS A 268 -21.93 -5.01 2.81
N ASN A 269 -21.52 -5.62 1.71
CA ASN A 269 -20.59 -5.02 0.76
C ASN A 269 -21.04 -3.57 0.49
N LYS A 270 -20.14 -2.59 0.69
CA LYS A 270 -20.41 -1.19 0.36
C LYS A 270 -20.97 -1.13 -1.07
N LEU A 271 -22.02 -0.33 -1.27
CA LEU A 271 -22.61 -0.10 -2.59
C LEU A 271 -21.52 0.47 -3.52
N LYS A 272 -21.32 -0.19 -4.67
CA LYS A 272 -20.41 0.25 -5.73
C LYS A 272 -20.87 1.63 -6.22
N LEU A 273 -20.04 2.65 -6.08
CA LEU A 273 -20.31 3.97 -6.65
C LEU A 273 -20.01 3.92 -8.15
N ASN A 274 -21.03 4.23 -8.96
CA ASN A 274 -21.03 4.15 -10.41
C ASN A 274 -20.54 5.47 -11.02
N ILE A 275 -19.28 5.82 -10.76
CA ILE A 275 -18.68 7.12 -11.18
C ILE A 275 -18.21 7.07 -12.65
N TRP A 276 -18.10 5.88 -13.24
CA TRP A 276 -17.63 5.71 -14.61
C TRP A 276 -18.74 5.97 -15.63
N ASN A 277 -18.79 7.20 -16.16
CA ASN A 277 -19.76 7.60 -17.17
C ASN A 277 -19.12 7.67 -18.57
N LYS A 278 -19.99 7.81 -19.59
CA LYS A 278 -19.57 7.87 -20.99
C LYS A 278 -18.64 9.06 -21.28
N GLU A 279 -18.83 10.20 -20.62
CA GLU A 279 -17.97 11.38 -20.81
C GLU A 279 -16.52 11.12 -20.40
N ILE A 280 -16.30 10.46 -19.25
CA ILE A 280 -14.95 10.12 -18.78
C ILE A 280 -14.28 9.13 -19.76
N ALA A 281 -15.04 8.15 -20.25
CA ALA A 281 -14.53 7.19 -21.22
C ALA A 281 -14.15 7.87 -22.56
N ASP A 282 -14.98 8.79 -23.05
CA ASP A 282 -14.76 9.53 -24.29
C ASP A 282 -13.56 10.50 -24.16
N ALA A 283 -13.42 11.18 -23.01
CA ALA A 283 -12.29 12.06 -22.73
C ALA A 283 -10.95 11.30 -22.72
N LEU A 284 -10.91 10.10 -22.10
CA LEU A 284 -9.71 9.25 -22.10
C LEU A 284 -9.38 8.76 -23.52
N LYS A 285 -10.39 8.42 -24.32
CA LYS A 285 -10.20 8.00 -25.71
C LYS A 285 -9.65 9.14 -26.59
N ALA A 286 -10.17 10.35 -26.42
CA ALA A 286 -9.69 11.55 -27.12
C ALA A 286 -8.23 11.86 -26.76
N ASN A 287 -7.87 11.79 -25.47
CA ASN A 287 -6.49 12.01 -25.02
C ASN A 287 -5.52 10.98 -25.64
N LYS A 288 -5.89 9.70 -25.66
CA LYS A 288 -5.11 8.63 -26.33
C LYS A 288 -4.88 8.92 -27.81
N HIS A 289 -5.90 9.40 -28.51
CA HIS A 289 -5.80 9.73 -29.93
C HIS A 289 -4.87 10.93 -30.18
N ALA A 290 -5.01 12.00 -29.39
CA ALA A 290 -4.16 13.17 -29.47
C ALA A 290 -2.68 12.83 -29.22
N TYR A 291 -2.40 11.98 -28.23
CA TYR A 291 -1.04 11.51 -27.96
C TYR A 291 -0.46 10.71 -29.13
N LYS A 292 -1.25 9.83 -29.75
CA LYS A 292 -0.83 9.05 -30.92
C LYS A 292 -0.45 9.96 -32.09
N ILE A 293 -1.30 10.94 -32.41
CA ILE A 293 -1.00 11.95 -33.44
C ILE A 293 0.31 12.67 -33.12
N TRP A 294 0.49 13.11 -31.88
CA TRP A 294 1.70 13.81 -31.46
C TRP A 294 2.97 12.96 -31.60
N LYS A 295 2.88 11.65 -31.30
CA LYS A 295 3.98 10.70 -31.47
C LYS A 295 4.31 10.47 -32.94
N ASP A 296 3.29 10.21 -33.76
CA ASP A 296 3.42 9.87 -35.18
C ASP A 296 3.98 11.07 -35.98
N ASN A 297 3.77 12.30 -35.52
CA ASN A 297 4.33 13.52 -36.11
C ASN A 297 5.74 13.89 -35.61
N GLY A 298 6.52 12.91 -35.14
CA GLY A 298 7.90 13.13 -34.75
C GLY A 298 8.01 13.93 -33.46
N ARG A 299 7.53 13.33 -32.36
CA ARG A 299 7.68 13.86 -31.00
C ARG A 299 9.10 14.44 -30.83
N PRO A 300 9.25 15.74 -30.54
CA PRO A 300 10.56 16.32 -30.36
C PRO A 300 11.24 15.67 -29.15
N MET A 301 12.34 14.97 -29.42
CA MET A 301 13.19 14.34 -28.39
C MET A 301 14.41 15.20 -28.06
N ASN A 302 14.75 16.14 -28.94
CA ASN A 302 15.84 17.09 -28.70
C ASN A 302 15.36 18.22 -27.78
N ILE A 303 16.10 18.43 -26.68
CA ILE A 303 15.81 19.42 -25.64
C ILE A 303 15.79 20.87 -26.16
N ASP A 304 16.46 21.11 -27.29
CA ASP A 304 16.56 22.41 -27.96
C ASP A 304 15.44 22.66 -28.98
N HIS A 305 14.47 21.75 -29.10
CA HIS A 305 13.38 21.92 -30.04
C HIS A 305 12.51 23.15 -29.68
N PRO A 306 12.18 24.04 -30.63
CA PRO A 306 11.46 25.30 -30.37
C PRO A 306 10.16 25.13 -29.56
N LEU A 307 9.34 24.12 -29.89
CA LEU A 307 8.11 23.80 -29.17
C LEU A 307 8.33 23.41 -27.69
N ILE A 308 9.47 22.80 -27.36
CA ILE A 308 9.82 22.46 -25.98
C ILE A 308 10.27 23.70 -25.23
N ILE A 309 11.00 24.60 -25.89
CA ILE A 309 11.44 25.89 -25.34
C ILE A 309 10.22 26.81 -25.06
N GLU A 310 9.29 26.91 -26.01
CA GLU A 310 8.06 27.71 -25.85
C GLU A 310 7.17 27.21 -24.71
N LYS A 311 7.03 25.89 -24.57
CA LYS A 311 6.31 25.26 -23.45
C LYS A 311 7.00 25.48 -22.09
N LYS A 312 8.34 25.59 -22.07
CA LYS A 312 9.12 25.96 -20.86
C LYS A 312 8.86 27.42 -20.48
N LEU A 313 8.77 28.32 -21.45
CA LEU A 313 8.53 29.76 -21.22
C LEU A 313 7.11 30.03 -20.70
N THR A 314 6.10 29.39 -21.28
CA THR A 314 4.70 29.53 -20.85
C THR A 314 4.43 29.00 -19.44
N ARG A 315 5.17 27.98 -18.98
CA ARG A 315 5.09 27.48 -17.59
C ARG A 315 5.80 28.34 -16.55
N LYS A 316 6.73 29.22 -16.95
CA LYS A 316 7.41 30.15 -16.03
C LYS A 316 6.61 31.41 -15.75
N ASN A 317 5.57 31.68 -16.55
CA ASN A 317 4.74 32.88 -16.48
C ASN A 317 3.34 32.63 -15.87
N ILE A 318 3.15 31.48 -15.23
CA ILE A 318 1.96 31.13 -14.42
C ILE A 318 2.49 30.78 -13.02
#